data_AF-W7XC98-F1
#
_entry.id   AF-W7XC98-F1
#
_cell.length_a   1.000
_cell.length_b   1.000
_cell.length_c   1.000
_cell.angle_alpha   90.00
_cell.angle_beta   90.00
_cell.angle_gamma   90.00
#
_symmetry.space_group_name_H-M   'P 1'
#
loop_
_entity.id
_entity.type
_entity.pdbx_description
1 polymer ?
#
loop_
_entity_poly.entity_id
_entity_poly.type
_entity_poly.pdbx_seq_one_letter_code
_entity_poly.pdbx_strand_id
1 'polypeptide(L)'
;MEYFKSIHLIDLKNYNPQEIQDLKEVSLIQKEIKYYFQPLYEMFTINLRPFNEQETQQLSQEISQLFNKIEKLQILIMDEYFELKYLQLIGKAISQCQNLKYLNIFIFNIKYIYCEEGQLSDYVIFTQQIAQCKGIQYLDLNVEQGHIDDQTCFQMLKNLNSLPKLSQIELNLVDNPLYIEDCWQQLIQMFKGFHNLNYLIIVFPYEQSREFMEMLRLSFKKVIKKLTHICLSWLD
;
A
#
# COMPACT_ATOMS: atom_id res chain seq x y z
N MET A 1 21.47 26.53 -11.09
CA MET A 1 21.71 25.11 -11.39
C MET A 1 20.39 24.41 -11.13
N GLU A 2 19.49 24.50 -12.11
CA GLU A 2 18.11 24.03 -12.02
C GLU A 2 18.08 22.55 -12.40
N TYR A 3 17.79 21.70 -11.41
CA TYR A 3 17.42 20.31 -11.67
C TYR A 3 15.90 20.26 -11.85
N PHE A 4 15.43 20.34 -13.10
CA PHE A 4 14.11 19.82 -13.43
C PHE A 4 14.17 18.30 -13.31
N LYS A 5 13.51 17.76 -12.29
CA LYS A 5 13.32 16.31 -12.11
C LYS A 5 12.24 15.84 -13.07
N SER A 6 12.63 14.99 -13.99
CA SER A 6 11.77 14.24 -14.89
C SER A 6 11.07 13.11 -14.14
N ILE A 7 9.76 12.96 -14.40
CA ILE A 7 9.00 11.76 -14.03
C ILE A 7 9.52 10.63 -14.92
N HIS A 8 10.20 9.65 -14.32
CA HIS A 8 10.62 8.44 -15.03
C HIS A 8 9.67 7.30 -14.67
N LEU A 9 8.86 6.88 -15.63
CA LEU A 9 8.24 5.56 -15.65
C LEU A 9 9.37 4.58 -16.00
N ILE A 10 9.78 3.72 -15.07
CA ILE A 10 10.94 2.83 -15.29
C ILE A 10 10.45 1.38 -15.35
N ASP A 11 10.54 0.77 -16.53
CA ASP A 11 10.66 -0.68 -16.66
C ASP A 11 12.13 -1.06 -16.44
N LEU A 12 12.44 -1.58 -15.25
CA LEU A 12 13.79 -1.82 -14.77
C LEU A 12 14.44 -3.10 -15.32
N LYS A 13 13.80 -3.84 -16.22
CA LYS A 13 14.39 -5.13 -16.64
C LYS A 13 15.43 -5.05 -17.76
N ASN A 14 15.58 -3.97 -18.54
CA ASN A 14 16.41 -4.03 -19.77
C ASN A 14 17.15 -2.75 -20.26
N TYR A 15 17.34 -1.66 -19.49
CA TYR A 15 17.85 -0.41 -20.11
C TYR A 15 19.39 -0.21 -20.16
N ASN A 16 19.86 0.26 -21.32
CA ASN A 16 21.24 0.64 -21.66
C ASN A 16 21.51 2.12 -21.32
N PRO A 17 22.62 2.47 -20.62
CA PRO A 17 22.92 3.83 -20.16
C PRO A 17 23.08 4.95 -21.22
N GLN A 18 23.25 4.65 -22.51
CA GLN A 18 23.54 5.67 -23.53
C GLN A 18 22.32 6.36 -24.17
N GLU A 19 21.09 5.88 -23.95
CA GLU A 19 19.88 6.40 -24.62
C GLU A 19 19.13 7.50 -23.82
N ILE A 20 19.71 7.97 -22.71
CA ILE A 20 19.04 8.85 -21.71
C ILE A 20 19.21 10.36 -22.00
N GLN A 21 19.70 10.76 -23.18
CA GLN A 21 20.07 12.17 -23.43
C GLN A 21 18.97 13.08 -24.03
N ASP A 22 17.85 12.54 -24.51
CA ASP A 22 16.87 13.30 -25.32
C ASP A 22 15.48 13.57 -24.68
N LEU A 23 15.28 13.30 -23.39
CA LEU A 23 13.95 13.47 -22.75
C LEU A 23 13.66 14.91 -22.29
N LYS A 24 13.54 15.84 -23.24
CA LYS A 24 12.85 17.13 -23.04
C LYS A 24 11.37 16.99 -23.40
N GLU A 25 10.52 17.59 -22.57
CA GLU A 25 9.08 17.91 -22.78
C GLU A 25 8.00 16.90 -22.26
N VAL A 26 7.65 17.14 -20.99
CA VAL A 26 6.35 17.06 -20.27
C VAL A 26 5.07 16.69 -21.08
N SER A 27 5.03 15.51 -21.72
CA SER A 27 3.77 14.87 -22.17
C SER A 27 3.73 13.34 -21.97
N LEU A 28 4.69 12.80 -21.20
CA LEU A 28 5.06 11.39 -21.23
C LEU A 28 4.14 10.42 -20.51
N ILE A 29 3.23 10.87 -19.64
CA ILE A 29 2.36 9.93 -18.90
C ILE A 29 1.30 9.30 -19.82
N GLN A 30 0.92 9.97 -20.90
CA GLN A 30 -0.10 9.45 -21.83
C GLN A 30 0.46 8.66 -23.03
N LYS A 31 1.77 8.67 -23.29
CA LYS A 31 2.33 8.12 -24.55
C LYS A 31 3.13 6.82 -24.41
N GLU A 32 3.63 6.46 -23.24
CA GLU A 32 4.37 5.20 -23.07
C GLU A 32 3.49 3.99 -22.69
N ILE A 33 2.23 4.21 -22.27
CA ILE A 33 1.29 3.13 -21.98
C ILE A 33 0.66 2.54 -23.25
N LYS A 34 0.78 3.21 -24.41
CA LYS A 34 0.00 2.88 -25.61
C LYS A 34 0.70 2.03 -26.66
N TYR A 35 2.02 1.79 -26.57
CA TYR A 35 2.74 1.12 -27.66
C TYR A 35 3.23 -0.31 -27.35
N TYR A 36 3.23 -0.76 -26.09
CA TYR A 36 3.80 -2.08 -25.73
C TYR A 36 2.82 -3.10 -25.12
N PHE A 37 1.53 -2.77 -24.94
CA PHE A 37 0.57 -3.70 -24.33
C PHE A 37 -0.70 -3.84 -25.16
N GLN A 38 -0.69 -4.79 -26.10
CA GLN A 38 -1.86 -5.10 -26.93
C GLN A 38 -2.46 -6.51 -26.72
N PRO A 39 -2.13 -7.22 -25.63
CA PRO A 39 -3.18 -8.03 -24.99
C PRO A 39 -3.25 -7.99 -23.45
N LEU A 40 -2.38 -7.26 -22.73
CA LEU A 40 -2.18 -7.40 -21.28
C LEU A 40 -2.12 -6.04 -20.55
N TYR A 41 -3.26 -5.39 -20.30
CA TYR A 41 -3.31 -4.33 -19.27
C TYR A 41 -3.43 -4.96 -17.89
N GLU A 42 -2.37 -5.62 -17.41
CA GLU A 42 -2.46 -6.45 -16.20
C GLU A 42 -1.71 -5.91 -14.97
N MET A 43 -0.93 -4.83 -15.04
CA MET A 43 -0.37 -4.18 -13.85
C MET A 43 0.05 -2.73 -14.17
N PHE A 44 -0.52 -1.76 -13.46
CA PHE A 44 -0.11 -0.35 -13.55
C PHE A 44 0.83 -0.05 -12.38
N THR A 45 2.10 0.29 -12.65
CA THR A 45 3.08 0.62 -11.60
C THR A 45 3.39 2.11 -11.61
N ILE A 46 3.28 2.74 -10.45
CA ILE A 46 3.53 4.16 -10.25
C ILE A 46 4.71 4.28 -9.27
N ASN A 47 5.80 4.93 -9.68
CA ASN A 47 6.95 5.22 -8.82
C ASN A 47 6.97 6.71 -8.49
N LEU A 48 6.86 7.03 -7.20
CA LEU A 48 6.76 8.40 -6.70
C LEU A 48 8.12 8.82 -6.11
N ARG A 49 8.72 9.86 -6.70
CA ARG A 49 9.92 10.56 -6.24
C ARG A 49 9.65 12.08 -6.26
N PRO A 50 10.42 12.93 -5.56
CA PRO A 50 9.85 13.78 -4.54
C PRO A 50 8.71 14.65 -5.02
N PHE A 51 7.62 14.54 -4.28
CA PHE A 51 6.31 15.06 -4.64
C PHE A 51 6.06 16.41 -3.97
N ASN A 52 5.81 17.43 -4.78
CA ASN A 52 5.04 18.56 -4.29
C ASN A 52 3.52 18.26 -4.41
N GLU A 53 2.70 19.13 -3.81
CA GLU A 53 1.25 18.99 -3.83
C GLU A 53 0.67 18.93 -5.25
N GLN A 54 1.20 19.73 -6.17
CA GLN A 54 0.72 19.81 -7.55
C GLN A 54 0.93 18.49 -8.30
N GLU A 55 2.09 17.86 -8.13
CA GLU A 55 2.38 16.54 -8.71
C GLU A 55 1.45 15.47 -8.13
N THR A 56 1.15 15.53 -6.82
CA THR A 56 0.20 14.60 -6.18
C THR A 56 -1.20 14.76 -6.76
N GLN A 57 -1.64 16.02 -6.94
CA GLN A 57 -2.93 16.32 -7.54
C GLN A 57 -3.01 15.84 -8.99
N GLN A 58 -1.96 16.05 -9.79
CA GLN A 58 -1.91 15.56 -11.16
C GLN A 58 -1.98 14.02 -11.20
N LEU A 59 -1.18 13.34 -10.38
CA LEU A 59 -1.23 11.89 -10.28
C LEU A 59 -2.63 11.39 -9.88
N SER A 60 -3.23 12.03 -8.88
CA SER A 60 -4.59 11.73 -8.46
C SER A 60 -5.56 11.86 -9.63
N GLN A 61 -5.42 12.88 -10.48
CA GLN A 61 -6.26 13.06 -11.68
C GLN A 61 -5.99 11.99 -12.75
N GLU A 62 -4.75 11.57 -12.94
CA GLU A 62 -4.36 10.55 -13.91
C GLU A 62 -4.86 9.16 -13.51
N ILE A 63 -4.62 8.75 -12.25
CA ILE A 63 -5.26 7.56 -11.67
C ILE A 63 -6.78 7.64 -11.87
N SER A 64 -7.32 8.86 -11.77
CA SER A 64 -8.73 9.09 -11.97
C SER A 64 -9.24 8.90 -13.39
N GLN A 65 -8.45 9.22 -14.40
CA GLN A 65 -8.85 9.00 -15.78
C GLN A 65 -8.80 7.52 -16.17
N LEU A 66 -8.09 6.70 -15.41
CA LEU A 66 -7.98 5.26 -15.61
C LEU A 66 -9.14 4.46 -14.98
N PHE A 67 -10.16 5.14 -14.42
CA PHE A 67 -11.28 4.47 -13.76
C PHE A 67 -11.95 3.41 -14.61
N ASN A 68 -12.24 2.29 -13.94
CA ASN A 68 -12.89 1.10 -14.48
C ASN A 68 -12.09 0.28 -15.51
N LYS A 69 -10.84 0.63 -15.81
CA LYS A 69 -10.01 -0.16 -16.74
C LYS A 69 -8.94 -1.00 -16.06
N ILE A 70 -8.51 -0.59 -14.87
CA ILE A 70 -7.43 -1.28 -14.16
C ILE A 70 -7.99 -2.33 -13.20
N GLU A 71 -7.42 -3.53 -13.26
CA GLU A 71 -7.69 -4.60 -12.30
C GLU A 71 -6.54 -4.80 -11.32
N LYS A 72 -5.32 -4.35 -11.66
CA LYS A 72 -4.15 -4.43 -10.79
C LYS A 72 -3.40 -3.09 -10.77
N LEU A 73 -3.07 -2.63 -9.57
CA LEU A 73 -2.38 -1.37 -9.33
C LEU A 73 -1.24 -1.59 -8.35
N GLN A 74 -0.07 -1.07 -8.67
CA GLN A 74 1.08 -1.00 -7.80
C GLN A 74 1.52 0.45 -7.64
N ILE A 75 1.70 0.90 -6.41
CA ILE A 75 2.23 2.22 -6.08
C ILE A 75 3.45 2.03 -5.21
N LEU A 76 4.53 2.72 -5.56
CA LEU A 76 5.78 2.75 -4.81
C LEU A 76 6.09 4.21 -4.44
N ILE A 77 6.14 4.49 -3.14
CA ILE A 77 6.45 5.78 -2.54
C ILE A 77 7.77 5.62 -1.81
N MET A 78 8.82 6.28 -2.33
CA MET A 78 10.17 6.25 -1.76
C MET A 78 10.70 7.68 -1.69
N ASP A 79 10.14 8.47 -0.79
CA ASP A 79 10.51 9.87 -0.61
C ASP A 79 10.42 10.27 0.86
N GLU A 80 11.55 10.70 1.41
CA GLU A 80 11.65 11.14 2.80
C GLU A 80 10.92 12.46 3.08
N TYR A 81 10.64 13.22 2.02
CA TYR A 81 9.88 14.47 2.08
C TYR A 81 8.39 14.28 1.75
N PHE A 82 7.94 13.05 1.53
CA PHE A 82 6.55 12.78 1.25
C PHE A 82 5.70 13.11 2.47
N GLU A 83 4.83 14.10 2.34
CA GLU A 83 3.87 14.43 3.38
C GLU A 83 2.72 13.42 3.37
N LEU A 84 2.45 12.77 4.51
CA LEU A 84 1.41 11.75 4.62
C LEU A 84 0.01 12.20 4.16
N LYS A 85 -0.31 13.50 4.26
CA LYS A 85 -1.57 14.06 3.76
C LYS A 85 -1.81 13.76 2.27
N TYR A 86 -0.73 13.53 1.50
CA TYR A 86 -0.80 13.15 0.10
C TYR A 86 -1.33 11.71 -0.09
N LEU A 87 -1.23 10.83 0.91
CA LEU A 87 -1.93 9.53 0.88
C LEU A 87 -3.43 9.72 0.75
N GLN A 88 -4.03 10.77 1.34
CA GLN A 88 -5.46 11.02 1.20
C GLN A 88 -5.87 11.32 -0.25
N LEU A 89 -5.00 11.96 -1.03
CA LEU A 89 -5.24 12.22 -2.45
C LEU A 89 -5.12 10.92 -3.26
N ILE A 90 -4.08 10.14 -2.98
CA ILE A 90 -3.87 8.83 -3.63
C ILE A 90 -5.02 7.88 -3.31
N GLY A 91 -5.42 7.77 -2.05
CA GLY A 91 -6.52 6.90 -1.63
C GLY A 91 -7.85 7.32 -2.24
N LYS A 92 -8.14 8.62 -2.32
CA LYS A 92 -9.33 9.15 -3.02
C LYS A 92 -9.32 8.78 -4.50
N ALA A 93 -8.16 8.84 -5.16
CA ALA A 93 -8.04 8.41 -6.53
C ALA A 93 -8.28 6.90 -6.64
N ILE A 94 -7.58 6.07 -5.84
CA ILE A 94 -7.79 4.61 -5.82
C ILE A 94 -9.27 4.27 -5.60
N SER A 95 -9.96 4.98 -4.71
CA SER A 95 -11.35 4.72 -4.31
C SER A 95 -12.33 4.71 -5.47
N GLN A 96 -12.01 5.36 -6.60
CA GLN A 96 -12.85 5.38 -7.78
C GLN A 96 -12.47 4.31 -8.83
N CYS A 97 -11.43 3.51 -8.59
CA CYS A 97 -11.07 2.32 -9.37
C CYS A 97 -11.93 1.09 -8.98
N GLN A 98 -13.20 1.04 -9.40
CA GLN A 98 -14.16 0.02 -8.95
C GLN A 98 -13.89 -1.42 -9.47
N ASN A 99 -13.09 -1.56 -10.53
CA ASN A 99 -12.69 -2.85 -11.08
C ASN A 99 -11.37 -3.38 -10.50
N LEU A 100 -10.77 -2.65 -9.56
CA LEU A 100 -9.50 -3.04 -8.94
C LEU A 100 -9.66 -4.31 -8.10
N LYS A 101 -8.85 -5.33 -8.41
CA LYS A 101 -8.80 -6.64 -7.73
C LYS A 101 -7.51 -6.83 -6.95
N TYR A 102 -6.40 -6.26 -7.43
CA TYR A 102 -5.07 -6.40 -6.84
C TYR A 102 -4.49 -5.01 -6.57
N LEU A 103 -4.10 -4.75 -5.34
CA LEU A 103 -3.52 -3.49 -4.93
C LEU A 103 -2.24 -3.73 -4.14
N ASN A 104 -1.13 -3.24 -4.67
CA ASN A 104 0.17 -3.27 -4.01
C ASN A 104 0.59 -1.85 -3.71
N ILE A 105 0.82 -1.51 -2.45
CA ILE A 105 1.23 -0.17 -2.04
C ILE A 105 2.45 -0.33 -1.16
N PHE A 106 3.54 0.26 -1.62
CA PHE A 106 4.82 0.25 -0.93
C PHE A 106 5.16 1.67 -0.55
N ILE A 107 5.31 1.93 0.74
CA ILE A 107 5.57 3.24 1.31
C ILE A 107 6.77 3.07 2.23
N PHE A 108 7.88 3.72 1.88
CA PHE A 108 9.15 3.58 2.58
C PHE A 108 9.73 4.92 2.99
N ASN A 109 10.44 4.93 4.12
CA ASN A 109 11.29 6.02 4.58
C ASN A 109 10.56 7.37 4.79
N ILE A 110 9.31 7.38 5.26
CA ILE A 110 8.61 8.64 5.55
C ILE A 110 9.12 9.20 6.88
N LYS A 111 9.89 10.29 6.82
CA LYS A 111 10.47 10.93 8.02
C LYS A 111 9.54 11.94 8.69
N TYR A 112 8.62 12.54 7.92
CA TYR A 112 7.77 13.64 8.40
C TYR A 112 6.34 13.18 8.55
N ILE A 113 6.02 12.76 9.78
CA ILE A 113 4.67 12.36 10.17
C ILE A 113 4.12 13.44 11.07
N TYR A 114 3.28 14.29 10.49
CA TYR A 114 2.53 15.29 11.22
C TYR A 114 1.12 14.74 11.44
N CYS A 115 0.84 14.29 12.66
CA CYS A 115 -0.52 14.01 13.10
C CYS A 115 -0.82 14.97 14.25
N GLU A 116 -1.77 15.88 14.06
CA GLU A 116 -2.22 16.72 15.17
C GLU A 116 -2.91 15.84 16.22
N GLU A 117 -2.69 16.15 17.49
CA GLU A 117 -3.31 15.42 18.59
C GLU A 117 -4.85 15.39 18.42
N GLY A 118 -5.42 14.19 18.45
CA GLY A 118 -6.86 13.98 18.26
C GLY A 118 -7.34 13.88 16.80
N GLN A 119 -6.47 14.05 15.81
CA GLN A 119 -6.81 13.75 14.41
C GLN A 119 -6.62 12.27 14.07
N LEU A 120 -7.35 11.81 13.05
CA LEU A 120 -7.12 10.47 12.48
C LEU A 120 -5.83 10.49 11.67
N SER A 121 -5.01 9.46 11.83
CA SER A 121 -3.82 9.26 11.00
C SER A 121 -4.20 9.20 9.51
N ASP A 122 -3.36 9.78 8.67
CA ASP A 122 -3.51 9.74 7.21
C ASP A 122 -3.57 8.30 6.66
N TYR A 123 -2.89 7.34 7.30
CA TYR A 123 -3.00 5.92 6.95
C TYR A 123 -4.41 5.37 7.19
N VAL A 124 -5.11 5.86 8.23
CA VAL A 124 -6.49 5.47 8.52
C VAL A 124 -7.43 6.04 7.47
N ILE A 125 -7.28 7.32 7.11
CA ILE A 125 -8.07 7.95 6.04
C ILE A 125 -7.81 7.26 4.70
N PHE A 126 -6.55 6.97 4.40
CA PHE A 126 -6.13 6.27 3.20
C PHE A 126 -6.76 4.87 3.09
N THR A 127 -6.67 4.06 4.15
CA THR A 127 -7.30 2.73 4.18
C THR A 127 -8.83 2.80 4.15
N GLN A 128 -9.44 3.85 4.72
CA GLN A 128 -10.87 4.09 4.61
C GLN A 128 -11.30 4.37 3.16
N GLN A 129 -10.47 5.09 2.40
CA GLN A 129 -10.72 5.36 0.98
C GLN A 129 -10.51 4.11 0.12
N ILE A 130 -9.41 3.36 0.33
CA ILE A 130 -9.17 2.07 -0.33
C ILE A 130 -10.34 1.10 -0.09
N ALA A 131 -10.90 1.10 1.12
CA ALA A 131 -12.03 0.25 1.48
C ALA A 131 -13.29 0.50 0.64
N GLN A 132 -13.38 1.59 -0.13
CA GLN A 132 -14.46 1.84 -1.09
C GLN A 132 -14.33 1.01 -2.38
N CYS A 133 -13.14 0.48 -2.68
CA CYS A 133 -12.90 -0.42 -3.80
C CYS A 133 -13.36 -1.84 -3.46
N LYS A 134 -14.67 -2.09 -3.51
CA LYS A 134 -15.29 -3.38 -3.11
C LYS A 134 -14.85 -4.58 -3.96
N GLY A 135 -14.13 -4.34 -5.05
CA GLY A 135 -13.54 -5.35 -5.93
C GLY A 135 -12.26 -6.01 -5.41
N ILE A 136 -11.55 -5.39 -4.45
CA ILE A 136 -10.21 -5.84 -4.03
C ILE A 136 -10.27 -7.25 -3.43
N GLN A 137 -9.39 -8.12 -3.94
CA GLN A 137 -9.21 -9.53 -3.57
C GLN A 137 -7.85 -9.77 -2.92
N TYR A 138 -6.83 -9.04 -3.39
CA TYR A 138 -5.45 -9.08 -2.93
C TYR A 138 -5.02 -7.67 -2.54
N LEU A 139 -4.47 -7.53 -1.33
CA LEU A 139 -3.86 -6.30 -0.85
C LEU A 139 -2.48 -6.63 -0.29
N ASP A 140 -1.46 -6.00 -0.87
CA ASP A 140 -0.12 -5.91 -0.30
C ASP A 140 0.11 -4.46 0.13
N LEU A 141 0.20 -4.25 1.44
CA LEU A 141 0.43 -2.94 2.03
C LEU A 141 1.74 -3.00 2.83
N ASN A 142 2.78 -2.45 2.24
CA ASN A 142 4.07 -2.28 2.89
C ASN A 142 4.22 -0.81 3.31
N VAL A 143 4.31 -0.60 4.62
CA VAL A 143 4.35 0.70 5.29
C VAL A 143 5.50 0.72 6.31
N GLU A 144 6.63 0.15 5.91
CA GLU A 144 7.87 0.13 6.68
C GLU A 144 8.32 1.55 7.04
N GLN A 145 8.73 1.74 8.30
CA GLN A 145 9.12 3.06 8.85
C GLN A 145 8.01 4.12 8.72
N GLY A 146 6.74 3.72 8.85
CA GLY A 146 5.56 4.57 8.71
C GLY A 146 5.04 5.20 10.01
N HIS A 147 5.76 5.05 11.13
CA HIS A 147 5.32 5.42 12.49
C HIS A 147 3.86 5.02 12.83
N ILE A 148 3.46 3.83 12.40
CA ILE A 148 2.15 3.24 12.68
C ILE A 148 2.17 2.66 14.10
N ASP A 149 1.40 3.26 15.01
CA ASP A 149 1.15 2.72 16.35
C ASP A 149 0.00 1.68 16.35
N ASP A 150 -0.21 1.04 17.51
CA ASP A 150 -1.23 -0.01 17.66
C ASP A 150 -2.63 0.48 17.30
N GLN A 151 -2.98 1.72 17.71
CA GLN A 151 -4.28 2.31 17.43
C GLN A 151 -4.49 2.52 15.93
N THR A 152 -3.49 3.09 15.24
CA THR A 152 -3.50 3.32 13.80
C THR A 152 -3.63 1.99 13.06
N CYS A 153 -2.82 1.00 13.42
CA CYS A 153 -2.87 -0.35 12.84
C CYS A 153 -4.27 -0.98 12.98
N PHE A 154 -4.87 -0.93 14.18
CA PHE A 154 -6.19 -1.50 14.41
C PHE A 154 -7.30 -0.79 13.62
N GLN A 155 -7.22 0.54 13.51
CA GLN A 155 -8.17 1.31 12.71
C GLN A 155 -8.01 1.00 11.20
N MET A 156 -6.77 0.86 10.71
CA MET A 156 -6.51 0.41 9.34
C MET A 156 -7.11 -0.98 9.09
N LEU A 157 -6.84 -1.95 9.95
CA LEU A 157 -7.38 -3.30 9.83
C LEU A 157 -8.91 -3.32 9.87
N LYS A 158 -9.53 -2.49 10.72
CA LYS A 158 -10.99 -2.33 10.76
C LYS A 158 -11.55 -1.82 9.43
N ASN A 159 -10.87 -0.87 8.78
CA ASN A 159 -11.27 -0.38 7.46
C ASN A 159 -11.15 -1.47 6.39
N LEU A 160 -10.01 -2.18 6.36
CA LEU A 160 -9.74 -3.25 5.39
C LEU A 160 -10.69 -4.44 5.53
N ASN A 161 -11.15 -4.73 6.75
CA ASN A 161 -12.16 -5.74 7.05
C ASN A 161 -13.51 -5.49 6.32
N SER A 162 -13.78 -4.25 5.91
CA SER A 162 -14.98 -3.90 5.14
C SER A 162 -14.90 -4.21 3.64
N LEU A 163 -13.77 -4.77 3.16
CA LEU A 163 -13.60 -5.23 1.79
C LEU A 163 -14.18 -6.64 1.62
N PRO A 164 -15.35 -6.79 0.97
CA PRO A 164 -16.12 -8.04 1.01
C PRO A 164 -15.46 -9.19 0.23
N LYS A 165 -14.57 -8.89 -0.71
CA LYS A 165 -13.89 -9.87 -1.55
C LYS A 165 -12.44 -10.13 -1.14
N LEU A 166 -11.93 -9.43 -0.13
CA LEU A 166 -10.54 -9.52 0.28
C LEU A 166 -10.26 -10.94 0.80
N SER A 167 -9.32 -11.61 0.15
CA SER A 167 -8.97 -13.00 0.39
C SER A 167 -7.50 -13.19 0.72
N GLN A 168 -6.66 -12.24 0.33
CA GLN A 168 -5.22 -12.26 0.57
C GLN A 168 -4.76 -10.90 1.10
N ILE A 169 -4.02 -10.93 2.20
CA ILE A 169 -3.39 -9.75 2.79
C ILE A 169 -1.92 -10.05 3.01
N GLU A 170 -1.08 -9.16 2.51
CA GLU A 170 0.32 -9.03 2.92
C GLU A 170 0.47 -7.67 3.58
N LEU A 171 0.93 -7.66 4.83
CA LEU A 171 1.07 -6.44 5.62
C LEU A 171 2.49 -6.39 6.20
N ASN A 172 3.30 -5.48 5.69
CA ASN A 172 4.63 -5.23 6.24
C ASN A 172 4.59 -3.98 7.13
N LEU A 173 4.84 -4.19 8.42
CA LEU A 173 4.83 -3.18 9.47
C LEU A 173 6.21 -3.00 10.09
N VAL A 174 7.29 -3.37 9.40
CA VAL A 174 8.66 -3.25 9.91
C VAL A 174 8.97 -1.82 10.35
N ASP A 175 9.78 -1.68 11.41
CA ASP A 175 10.21 -0.38 11.95
C ASP A 175 9.05 0.60 12.27
N ASN A 176 7.93 0.06 12.74
CA ASN A 176 6.82 0.83 13.29
C ASN A 176 6.74 0.64 14.82
N PRO A 177 6.27 1.65 15.58
CA PRO A 177 6.16 1.59 17.04
C PRO A 177 4.95 0.76 17.51
N LEU A 178 4.89 -0.52 17.12
CA LEU A 178 3.84 -1.45 17.53
C LEU A 178 4.26 -2.27 18.76
N TYR A 179 3.41 -2.30 19.76
CA TYR A 179 3.62 -3.04 21.02
C TYR A 179 2.62 -4.19 21.11
N ILE A 180 2.63 -5.04 20.07
CA ILE A 180 1.58 -6.04 19.83
C ILE A 180 1.47 -7.10 20.94
N GLU A 181 2.52 -7.32 21.72
CA GLU A 181 2.51 -8.28 22.83
C GLU A 181 1.44 -7.97 23.88
N ASP A 182 1.14 -6.69 24.12
CA ASP A 182 0.14 -6.28 25.11
C ASP A 182 -1.30 -6.30 24.54
N CYS A 183 -1.43 -6.28 23.21
CA CYS A 183 -2.71 -6.10 22.53
C CYS A 183 -3.04 -7.18 21.47
N TRP A 184 -2.27 -8.27 21.42
CA TRP A 184 -2.42 -9.33 20.39
C TRP A 184 -3.83 -9.93 20.33
N GLN A 185 -4.53 -10.03 21.46
CA GLN A 185 -5.90 -10.54 21.48
C GLN A 185 -6.82 -9.64 20.65
N GLN A 186 -6.63 -8.32 20.74
CA GLN A 186 -7.39 -7.34 19.97
C GLN A 186 -7.05 -7.47 18.48
N LEU A 187 -5.77 -7.62 18.13
CA LEU A 187 -5.33 -7.92 16.76
C LEU A 187 -6.07 -9.15 16.22
N ILE A 188 -6.02 -10.28 16.94
CA ILE A 188 -6.71 -11.51 16.57
C ILE A 188 -8.23 -11.30 16.42
N GLN A 189 -8.86 -10.50 17.30
CA GLN A 189 -10.29 -10.18 17.17
C GLN A 189 -10.59 -9.40 15.89
N MET A 190 -9.74 -8.46 15.47
CA MET A 190 -9.96 -7.70 14.24
C MET A 190 -10.03 -8.61 13.01
N PHE A 191 -9.26 -9.70 13.01
CA PHE A 191 -9.27 -10.66 11.92
C PHE A 191 -10.52 -11.56 11.85
N LYS A 192 -11.36 -11.62 12.90
CA LYS A 192 -12.62 -12.39 12.88
C LYS A 192 -13.59 -11.94 11.78
N GLY A 193 -13.55 -10.67 11.39
CA GLY A 193 -14.47 -10.16 10.36
C GLY A 193 -14.07 -10.50 8.93
N PHE A 194 -12.82 -10.93 8.68
CA PHE A 194 -12.35 -11.19 7.33
C PHE A 194 -12.85 -12.56 6.83
N HIS A 195 -14.12 -12.61 6.45
CA HIS A 195 -14.85 -13.85 6.15
C HIS A 195 -14.35 -14.62 4.92
N ASN A 196 -13.53 -13.99 4.06
CA ASN A 196 -12.98 -14.58 2.85
C ASN A 196 -11.45 -14.71 2.87
N LEU A 197 -10.78 -14.29 3.95
CA LEU A 197 -9.33 -14.38 4.05
C LEU A 197 -8.90 -15.85 4.11
N ASN A 198 -8.04 -16.22 3.16
CA ASN A 198 -7.43 -17.53 3.08
C ASN A 198 -5.90 -17.47 3.08
N TYR A 199 -5.32 -16.28 2.87
CA TYR A 199 -3.88 -16.05 2.83
C TYR A 199 -3.54 -14.80 3.65
N LEU A 200 -2.61 -14.95 4.58
CA LEU A 200 -2.18 -13.87 5.47
C LEU A 200 -0.66 -13.88 5.65
N ILE A 201 -0.02 -12.76 5.31
CA ILE A 201 1.36 -12.48 5.70
C ILE A 201 1.37 -11.23 6.56
N ILE A 202 2.03 -11.30 7.72
CA ILE A 202 2.32 -10.14 8.57
C ILE A 202 3.80 -10.15 8.91
N VAL A 203 4.47 -9.02 8.66
CA VAL A 203 5.84 -8.78 9.10
C VAL A 203 5.81 -7.74 10.22
N PHE A 204 6.25 -8.13 11.42
CA PHE A 204 6.25 -7.30 12.62
C PHE A 204 7.55 -6.49 12.78
N PRO A 205 7.51 -5.35 13.51
CA PRO A 205 8.64 -4.43 13.61
C PRO A 205 9.80 -4.88 14.49
N TYR A 206 9.57 -5.76 15.47
CA TYR A 206 10.59 -6.19 16.41
C TYR A 206 10.68 -7.70 16.41
N GLU A 207 11.86 -8.23 16.76
CA GLU A 207 12.02 -9.64 17.05
C GLU A 207 11.01 -10.06 18.11
N GLN A 208 10.28 -11.12 17.79
CA GLN A 208 9.29 -11.73 18.67
C GLN A 208 9.78 -13.12 19.02
N SER A 209 9.55 -13.56 20.27
CA SER A 209 9.88 -14.94 20.62
C SER A 209 9.18 -15.92 19.68
N ARG A 210 9.90 -16.98 19.31
CA ARG A 210 9.36 -18.04 18.44
C ARG A 210 8.08 -18.64 19.03
N GLU A 211 8.04 -18.79 20.35
CA GLU A 211 6.89 -19.27 21.11
C GLU A 211 5.67 -18.34 20.94
N PHE A 212 5.88 -17.03 21.05
CA PHE A 212 4.82 -16.04 20.85
C PHE A 212 4.28 -16.07 19.41
N MET A 213 5.17 -16.16 18.42
CA MET A 213 4.79 -16.21 17.01
C MET A 213 4.02 -17.48 16.66
N GLU A 214 4.39 -18.63 17.23
CA GLU A 214 3.63 -19.86 17.07
C GLU A 214 2.26 -19.78 17.77
N MET A 215 2.19 -19.19 18.97
CA MET A 215 0.92 -18.92 19.67
C MET A 215 -0.01 -18.04 18.82
N LEU A 216 0.52 -16.95 18.24
CA LEU A 216 -0.21 -16.08 17.32
C LEU A 216 -0.74 -16.86 16.12
N ARG A 217 0.14 -17.64 15.46
CA ARG A 217 -0.22 -18.44 14.29
C ARG A 217 -1.37 -19.40 14.58
N LEU A 218 -1.33 -20.09 15.72
CA LEU A 218 -2.41 -20.98 16.16
C LEU A 218 -3.70 -20.20 16.47
N SER A 219 -3.59 -19.01 17.06
CA SER A 219 -4.73 -18.15 17.36
C SER A 219 -5.42 -17.66 16.08
N PHE A 220 -4.66 -17.25 15.08
CA PHE A 220 -5.19 -16.90 13.75
C PHE A 220 -5.92 -18.06 13.10
N LYS A 221 -5.33 -19.26 13.07
CA LYS A 221 -5.97 -20.45 12.50
C LYS A 221 -7.29 -20.82 13.19
N LYS A 222 -7.41 -20.59 14.50
CA LYS A 222 -8.66 -20.80 15.24
C LYS A 222 -9.74 -19.80 14.84
N VAL A 223 -9.36 -18.56 14.56
CA VAL A 223 -10.28 -17.45 14.26
C VAL A 223 -10.68 -17.41 12.78
N ILE A 224 -9.72 -17.56 11.88
CA ILE A 224 -9.91 -17.45 10.43
C ILE A 224 -10.01 -18.86 9.84
N LYS A 225 -11.21 -19.43 9.87
CA LYS A 225 -11.44 -20.84 9.47
C LYS A 225 -11.03 -21.17 8.04
N LYS A 226 -11.01 -20.18 7.14
CA LYS A 226 -10.63 -20.35 5.72
C LYS A 226 -9.13 -20.19 5.46
N LEU A 227 -8.33 -19.86 6.48
CA LEU A 227 -6.91 -19.60 6.34
C LEU A 227 -6.15 -20.87 5.96
N THR A 228 -5.66 -20.92 4.72
CA THR A 228 -4.84 -22.01 4.19
C THR A 228 -3.36 -21.66 4.24
N HIS A 229 -3.02 -20.38 4.15
CA HIS A 229 -1.65 -19.88 4.25
C HIS A 229 -1.52 -18.82 5.33
N ILE A 230 -0.52 -18.96 6.19
CA ILE A 230 -0.13 -17.96 7.18
C ILE A 230 1.38 -17.90 7.31
N CYS A 231 1.95 -16.72 7.10
CA CYS A 231 3.34 -16.41 7.39
C CYS A 231 3.38 -15.25 8.38
N LEU A 232 4.01 -15.46 9.53
CA LEU A 232 4.27 -14.42 10.51
C LEU A 232 5.79 -14.36 10.67
N SER A 233 6.37 -13.17 10.50
CA SER A 233 7.82 -12.98 10.57
C SER A 233 8.17 -11.62 11.18
N TRP A 234 9.44 -11.42 11.48
CA TRP A 234 10.05 -10.13 11.74
C TRP A 234 11.31 -10.04 10.86
N LEU A 235 11.82 -8.84 10.62
CA LEU A 235 13.09 -8.66 9.92
C LEU A 235 14.24 -8.76 10.94
N ASP A 236 15.15 -9.69 10.69
CA ASP A 236 16.46 -9.81 11.36
C ASP A 236 17.49 -8.85 10.74
#